data_AF-A0A2N3G4A7-F1
#
_entry.id   AF-A0A2N3G4A7-F1
#
_cell.length_a   1.000
_cell.length_b   1.000
_cell.length_c   1.000
_cell.angle_alpha   90.00
_cell.angle_beta   90.00
_cell.angle_gamma   90.00
#
_symmetry.space_group_name_H-M   'P 1'
#
loop_
_entity.id
_entity.type
_entity.pdbx_description
1 polymer ?
#
loop_
_entity_poly.entity_id
_entity_poly.type
_entity_poly.pdbx_seq_one_letter_code
_entity_poly.pdbx_strand_id
1 'polypeptide(L)'
;MRNLWKFVRASLKMTYREKIAMFWLFMFPLLLILLFGAIFSSSGQTNISIGIVNLDNSRVTREIVKRLEGVTAFKIKRGNERQLSRNLADNKLDAVLVLEKGFESSMLAHQPGAATISTNRTNPTVSQIASAALKQIIGEISVGMAKQFTPNVIGPGDIVEIAEKSVTSHKLRYIDYMVPGILAMTLMTSGMLGLSLSFVQNREKGVLRRIKASPLPLSRYIGSEIIAAFMLSLMQAIVMLLVGWVVFKMRIHGNWLYMAFIV
;
A
#
# COMPACT_ATOMS: atom_id res chain seq x y z
N MET A 1 43.46 -6.07 -12.42
CA MET A 1 42.05 -5.61 -12.57
C MET A 1 41.49 -5.75 -14.00
N ARG A 2 42.25 -5.48 -15.07
CA ARG A 2 41.79 -5.57 -16.48
C ARG A 2 41.03 -6.87 -16.86
N ASN A 3 41.45 -8.02 -16.33
CA ASN A 3 40.81 -9.31 -16.66
C ASN A 3 39.45 -9.49 -15.98
N LEU A 4 39.21 -8.85 -14.83
CA LEU A 4 37.92 -8.93 -14.12
C LEU A 4 36.83 -8.20 -14.90
N TRP A 5 37.11 -6.98 -15.40
CA TRP A 5 36.17 -6.25 -16.25
C TRP A 5 35.85 -7.01 -17.55
N LYS A 6 36.82 -7.71 -18.14
CA LYS A 6 36.52 -8.55 -19.31
C LYS A 6 35.49 -9.63 -19.01
N PHE A 7 35.57 -10.27 -17.83
CA PHE A 7 34.58 -11.25 -17.42
C PHE A 7 33.23 -10.61 -17.09
N VAL A 8 33.19 -9.48 -16.39
CA VAL A 8 31.93 -8.77 -16.11
C VAL A 8 31.23 -8.42 -17.43
N ARG A 9 31.96 -7.84 -18.39
CA ARG A 9 31.41 -7.51 -19.71
C ARG A 9 30.94 -8.74 -20.48
N ALA A 10 31.66 -9.86 -20.37
CA ALA A 10 31.26 -11.11 -21.00
C ALA A 10 29.97 -11.65 -20.38
N SER A 11 29.87 -11.68 -19.05
CA SER A 11 28.68 -12.11 -18.31
C SER A 11 27.46 -11.25 -18.68
N LEU A 12 27.58 -9.92 -18.60
CA LEU A 12 26.53 -8.98 -19.03
C LEU A 12 26.08 -9.23 -20.48
N LYS A 13 27.03 -9.48 -21.39
CA LYS A 13 26.72 -9.76 -22.79
C LYS A 13 26.06 -11.13 -22.98
N MET A 14 26.40 -12.13 -22.17
CA MET A 14 25.74 -13.44 -22.21
C MET A 14 24.29 -13.31 -21.75
N THR A 15 24.05 -12.66 -20.61
CA THR A 15 22.69 -12.46 -20.08
C THR A 15 21.85 -11.63 -21.06
N TYR A 16 22.41 -10.55 -21.62
CA TYR A 16 21.70 -9.71 -22.60
C TYR A 16 21.29 -10.48 -23.87
N ARG A 17 22.10 -11.45 -24.30
CA ARG A 17 21.78 -12.29 -25.47
C ARG A 17 20.71 -13.35 -25.18
N GLU A 18 20.52 -13.69 -23.91
CA GLU A 18 19.49 -14.63 -23.48
C GLU A 18 18.14 -13.90 -23.38
N LYS A 19 17.41 -13.83 -24.50
CA LYS A 19 16.15 -13.07 -24.61
C LYS A 19 15.11 -13.48 -23.56
N ILE A 20 15.04 -14.77 -23.22
CA ILE A 20 14.10 -15.29 -22.21
C ILE A 20 14.48 -14.75 -20.82
N ALA A 21 15.76 -14.77 -20.45
CA ALA A 21 16.22 -14.21 -19.18
C ALA A 21 15.98 -12.69 -19.13
N MET A 22 16.27 -11.95 -20.20
CA MET A 22 15.99 -10.51 -20.28
C MET A 22 14.50 -10.18 -20.16
N PHE A 23 13.63 -11.00 -20.75
CA PHE A 23 12.18 -10.84 -20.61
C PHE A 23 11.74 -11.02 -19.15
N TRP A 24 12.14 -12.09 -18.48
CA TRP A 24 11.78 -12.33 -17.09
C TRP A 24 12.41 -11.32 -16.12
N LEU A 25 13.62 -10.84 -16.42
CA LEU A 25 14.34 -9.89 -15.59
C LEU A 25 13.71 -8.49 -15.65
N PHE A 26 13.36 -8.01 -16.85
CA PHE A 26 12.87 -6.65 -17.04
C PHE A 26 11.37 -6.58 -17.36
N MET A 27 10.89 -7.34 -18.34
CA MET A 27 9.53 -7.19 -18.83
C MET A 27 8.49 -7.72 -17.86
N PHE A 28 8.73 -8.86 -17.21
CA PHE A 28 7.74 -9.45 -16.31
C PHE A 28 7.40 -8.54 -15.11
N PRO A 29 8.37 -8.00 -14.36
CA PRO A 29 8.02 -7.11 -13.26
C PRO A 29 7.45 -5.77 -13.72
N LEU A 30 7.90 -5.26 -14.88
CA LEU A 30 7.29 -4.07 -15.48
C LEU A 30 5.83 -4.31 -15.83
N LEU A 31 5.50 -5.48 -16.39
CA LEU A 31 4.12 -5.90 -16.63
C LEU A 31 3.32 -5.97 -15.33
N LEU A 32 3.89 -6.50 -14.24
CA LEU A 32 3.22 -6.51 -12.93
C LEU A 32 2.97 -5.10 -12.41
N ILE A 33 3.97 -4.22 -12.46
CA ILE A 33 3.81 -2.81 -12.05
C ILE A 33 2.74 -2.12 -12.91
N LEU A 34 2.73 -2.37 -14.22
CA LEU A 34 1.74 -1.81 -15.13
C LEU A 34 0.33 -2.33 -14.85
N LEU A 35 0.19 -3.64 -14.71
CA LEU A 35 -1.08 -4.32 -14.46
C LEU A 35 -1.66 -3.92 -13.11
N PHE A 36 -0.89 -4.09 -12.03
CA PHE A 36 -1.35 -3.71 -10.71
C PHE A 36 -1.49 -2.20 -10.58
N GLY A 37 -0.61 -1.42 -11.20
CA GLY A 37 -0.74 0.02 -11.24
C GLY A 37 -2.01 0.47 -11.94
N ALA A 38 -2.40 -0.18 -13.04
CA ALA A 38 -3.66 0.11 -13.73
C ALA A 38 -4.87 -0.28 -12.86
N ILE A 39 -4.89 -1.51 -12.33
CA ILE A 39 -6.02 -2.05 -11.54
C ILE A 39 -6.21 -1.29 -10.22
N PHE A 40 -5.12 -0.90 -9.56
CA PHE A 40 -5.15 -0.32 -8.22
C PHE A 40 -4.79 1.19 -8.20
N SER A 41 -4.61 1.86 -9.34
CA SER A 41 -4.42 3.32 -9.38
C SER A 41 -5.59 4.08 -8.78
N SER A 42 -6.81 3.55 -8.93
CA SER A 42 -8.05 4.14 -8.42
C SER A 42 -8.41 3.68 -7.00
N SER A 43 -7.82 2.60 -6.49
CA SER A 43 -8.12 2.07 -5.15
C SER A 43 -7.56 2.93 -4.01
N GLY A 44 -6.67 3.88 -4.30
CA GLY A 44 -6.24 4.93 -3.36
C GLY A 44 -7.23 6.10 -3.22
N GLN A 45 -8.25 6.16 -4.08
CA GLN A 45 -9.44 7.00 -3.95
C GLN A 45 -10.67 6.09 -3.93
N THR A 46 -10.77 5.21 -2.94
CA THR A 46 -12.05 4.59 -2.66
C THR A 46 -12.98 5.69 -2.16
N ASN A 47 -13.84 6.18 -3.06
CA ASN A 47 -15.01 6.96 -2.67
C ASN A 47 -15.93 6.01 -1.91
N ILE A 48 -15.72 5.89 -0.60
CA ILE A 48 -16.51 5.01 0.27
C ILE A 48 -17.89 5.63 0.35
N SER A 49 -18.87 4.93 -0.21
CA SER A 49 -20.25 5.39 -0.26
C SER A 49 -20.94 5.04 1.05
N ILE A 50 -21.14 6.04 1.89
CA ILE A 50 -21.73 5.88 3.22
C ILE A 50 -23.17 6.41 3.19
N GLY A 51 -24.12 5.55 3.55
CA GLY A 51 -25.50 5.96 3.83
C GLY A 51 -25.60 6.49 5.27
N ILE A 52 -26.28 7.61 5.48
CA ILE A 52 -26.56 8.11 6.82
C ILE A 52 -28.08 8.22 7.02
N VAL A 53 -28.56 7.59 8.09
CA VAL A 53 -29.92 7.74 8.62
C VAL A 53 -29.81 8.50 9.94
N ASN A 54 -30.40 9.70 10.02
CA ASN A 54 -30.45 10.48 11.25
C ASN A 54 -31.88 10.52 11.78
N LEU A 55 -32.16 9.74 12.83
CA LEU A 55 -33.49 9.70 13.48
C LEU A 55 -33.62 10.68 14.64
N ASP A 56 -32.50 11.14 15.21
CA ASP A 56 -32.46 12.03 16.38
C ASP A 56 -32.61 13.52 16.00
N ASN A 57 -32.05 13.94 14.85
CA ASN A 57 -32.04 15.33 14.37
C ASN A 57 -31.56 16.38 15.39
N SER A 58 -30.72 15.96 16.33
CA SER A 58 -30.08 16.77 17.36
C SER A 58 -28.93 17.65 16.86
N ARG A 59 -28.45 18.56 17.71
CA ARG A 59 -27.27 19.40 17.40
C ARG A 59 -26.01 18.54 17.24
N VAL A 60 -25.84 17.53 18.11
CA VAL A 60 -24.74 16.55 18.05
C VAL A 60 -24.74 15.78 16.73
N THR A 61 -25.88 15.18 16.35
CA THR A 61 -25.96 14.35 15.14
C THR A 61 -25.73 15.17 13.87
N ARG A 62 -26.18 16.43 13.81
CA ARG A 62 -25.87 17.33 12.68
C ARG A 62 -24.37 17.62 12.54
N GLU A 63 -23.65 17.78 13.64
CA GLU A 63 -22.20 18.01 13.61
C GLU A 63 -21.44 16.75 13.17
N ILE A 64 -21.87 15.56 13.60
CA ILE A 64 -21.34 14.27 13.12
C ILE A 64 -21.47 14.19 11.60
N VAL A 65 -22.67 14.46 11.07
CA VAL A 65 -22.92 14.42 9.62
C VAL A 65 -22.06 15.43 8.88
N LYS A 66 -21.96 16.67 9.37
CA LYS A 66 -21.16 17.72 8.74
C LYS A 66 -19.67 17.36 8.68
N ARG A 67 -19.12 16.77 9.75
CA ARG A 67 -17.72 16.32 9.76
C ARG A 67 -17.47 15.16 8.82
N LEU A 68 -18.40 14.21 8.77
CA LEU A 68 -18.34 13.10 7.82
C LEU A 68 -18.38 13.62 6.37
N GLU A 69 -19.20 14.62 6.07
CA GLU A 69 -19.26 15.26 4.74
C GLU A 69 -17.98 16.02 4.37
N GLY A 70 -17.22 16.48 5.37
CA GLY A 70 -15.90 17.10 5.16
C GLY A 70 -14.79 16.12 4.79
N VAL A 71 -15.00 14.81 4.94
CA VAL A 71 -14.01 13.79 4.59
C VAL A 71 -14.07 13.51 3.09
N THR A 72 -13.05 13.98 2.35
CA THR A 72 -12.99 13.82 0.88
C THR A 72 -12.99 12.37 0.37
N ALA A 73 -12.78 11.38 1.24
CA ALA A 73 -12.88 9.96 0.91
C ALA A 73 -14.31 9.40 1.00
N PHE A 74 -15.25 10.12 1.63
CA PHE A 74 -16.61 9.65 1.87
C PHE A 74 -17.61 10.32 0.94
N LYS A 75 -18.41 9.50 0.24
CA LYS A 75 -19.59 9.95 -0.51
C LYS A 75 -20.82 9.69 0.34
N ILE A 76 -21.34 10.76 0.93
CA ILE A 76 -22.45 10.67 1.87
C ILE A 76 -23.78 10.74 1.14
N LYS A 77 -24.64 9.74 1.37
CA LYS A 77 -26.03 9.74 0.91
C LYS A 77 -26.96 9.73 2.11
N ARG A 78 -27.78 10.76 2.22
CA ARG A 78 -28.84 10.85 3.23
C ARG A 78 -30.10 10.19 2.70
N GLY A 79 -30.85 9.48 3.54
CA GLY A 79 -32.09 8.84 3.13
C GLY A 79 -32.75 8.04 4.24
N ASN A 80 -33.84 7.35 3.90
CA ASN A 80 -34.56 6.51 4.83
C ASN A 80 -33.84 5.17 5.04
N GLU A 81 -33.93 4.61 6.23
CA GLU A 81 -33.30 3.32 6.59
C GLU A 81 -33.64 2.21 5.59
N ARG A 82 -34.92 2.03 5.26
CA ARG A 82 -35.35 1.01 4.28
C ARG A 82 -34.71 1.18 2.90
N GLN A 83 -34.48 2.42 2.46
CA GLN A 83 -33.88 2.70 1.16
C GLN A 83 -32.36 2.48 1.20
N LEU A 84 -31.69 2.93 2.27
CA LEU A 84 -30.26 2.78 2.43
C LEU A 84 -29.86 1.33 2.69
N SER A 85 -30.65 0.56 3.45
CA SER A 85 -30.43 -0.88 3.66
C SER A 85 -30.60 -1.68 2.37
N ARG A 86 -31.56 -1.32 1.50
CA ARG A 86 -31.67 -1.90 0.15
C ARG A 86 -30.47 -1.54 -0.72
N ASN A 87 -30.03 -0.28 -0.70
CA ASN A 87 -28.85 0.14 -1.44
C ASN A 87 -27.56 -0.53 -0.94
N LEU A 88 -27.49 -0.86 0.35
CA LEU A 88 -26.41 -1.65 0.93
C LEU A 88 -26.45 -3.10 0.43
N ALA A 89 -27.65 -3.72 0.39
CA ALA A 89 -27.84 -5.06 -0.17
C ALA A 89 -27.55 -5.12 -1.69
N ASP A 90 -27.89 -4.07 -2.42
CA ASP A 90 -27.64 -3.90 -3.86
C ASP A 90 -26.18 -3.53 -4.20
N ASN A 91 -25.27 -3.52 -3.21
CA ASN A 91 -23.85 -3.17 -3.39
C ASN A 91 -23.62 -1.73 -3.92
N LYS A 92 -24.57 -0.82 -3.70
CA LYS A 92 -24.50 0.61 -4.06
C LYS A 92 -23.95 1.49 -2.93
N LEU A 93 -23.85 0.94 -1.72
CA LEU A 93 -23.28 1.54 -0.52
C LEU A 93 -22.30 0.54 0.11
N ASP A 94 -21.27 1.07 0.78
CA ASP A 94 -20.26 0.30 1.48
C ASP A 94 -20.60 0.16 2.98
N ALA A 95 -21.18 1.21 3.55
CA ALA A 95 -21.64 1.25 4.93
C ALA A 95 -22.91 2.09 5.08
N VAL A 96 -23.72 1.78 6.09
CA VAL A 96 -24.86 2.57 6.55
C VAL A 96 -24.68 2.86 8.03
N LEU A 97 -24.67 4.14 8.38
CA LEU A 97 -24.70 4.62 9.76
C LEU A 97 -26.14 5.01 10.12
N VAL A 98 -26.69 4.37 11.13
CA VAL A 98 -28.00 4.70 11.72
C VAL A 98 -27.75 5.34 13.07
N LEU A 99 -28.15 6.61 13.21
CA LEU A 99 -28.14 7.36 14.46
C LEU A 99 -29.55 7.28 15.06
N GLU A 100 -29.70 6.48 16.12
CA GLU A 100 -30.99 6.22 16.75
C GLU A 100 -31.53 7.45 17.49
N LYS A 101 -32.84 7.47 17.72
CA LYS A 101 -33.50 8.53 18.50
C LYS A 101 -33.01 8.49 19.95
N GLY A 102 -32.66 9.65 20.51
CA GLY A 102 -32.12 9.78 21.87
C GLY A 102 -30.60 9.70 21.94
N PHE A 103 -29.89 9.70 20.81
CA PHE A 103 -28.43 9.65 20.76
C PHE A 103 -27.78 10.78 21.56
N GLU A 104 -28.25 12.02 21.41
CA GLU A 104 -27.77 13.16 22.20
C GLU A 104 -28.06 12.97 23.70
N SER A 105 -29.26 12.51 24.06
CA SER A 105 -29.66 12.29 25.45
C SER A 105 -28.84 11.19 26.13
N SER A 106 -28.57 10.08 25.45
CA SER A 106 -27.71 9.01 25.95
C SER A 106 -26.27 9.48 26.15
N MET A 107 -25.73 10.27 25.22
CA MET A 107 -24.39 10.85 25.37
C MET A 107 -24.30 11.83 26.55
N LEU A 108 -25.33 12.66 26.77
CA LEU A 108 -25.40 13.53 27.94
C LEU A 108 -25.53 12.75 29.25
N ALA A 109 -26.21 11.60 29.22
CA ALA A 109 -26.34 10.69 30.35
C ALA A 109 -25.10 9.80 30.59
N HIS A 110 -23.98 10.05 29.90
CA HIS A 110 -22.76 9.23 29.93
C HIS A 110 -22.99 7.75 29.57
N GLN A 111 -24.04 7.48 28.80
CA GLN A 111 -24.33 6.17 28.26
C GLN A 111 -23.89 6.09 26.80
N PRO A 112 -23.43 4.92 26.32
CA PRO A 112 -23.09 4.76 24.91
C PRO A 112 -24.34 5.06 24.06
N GLY A 113 -24.26 6.12 23.25
CA GLY A 113 -25.32 6.46 22.30
C GLY A 113 -25.53 5.31 21.32
N ALA A 114 -26.79 4.92 21.12
CA ALA A 114 -27.14 3.84 20.19
C ALA A 114 -26.89 4.30 18.74
N ALA A 115 -25.76 3.87 18.17
CA ALA A 115 -25.47 4.03 16.76
C ALA A 115 -25.15 2.66 16.15
N THR A 116 -25.87 2.31 15.09
CA THR A 116 -25.69 1.04 14.38
C THR A 116 -24.92 1.28 13.10
N ILE A 117 -23.82 0.55 12.92
CA ILE A 117 -23.06 0.55 11.67
C ILE A 117 -23.32 -0.76 10.96
N SER A 118 -24.02 -0.71 9.83
CA SER A 118 -24.21 -1.85 8.94
C SER A 118 -23.23 -1.76 7.78
N THR A 119 -22.40 -2.79 7.57
CA THR A 119 -21.42 -2.80 6.49
C THR A 119 -21.67 -3.93 5.51
N ASN A 120 -21.20 -3.72 4.28
CA ASN A 120 -21.30 -4.70 3.22
C ASN A 120 -20.16 -5.72 3.33
N ARG A 121 -20.49 -7.03 3.27
CA ARG A 121 -19.48 -8.10 3.34
C ARG A 121 -18.73 -8.34 2.03
N THR A 122 -19.20 -7.80 0.90
CA THR A 122 -18.59 -8.00 -0.42
C THR A 122 -17.21 -7.37 -0.54
N ASN A 123 -16.91 -6.31 0.23
CA ASN A 123 -15.59 -5.71 0.29
C ASN A 123 -15.13 -5.53 1.76
N PRO A 124 -14.55 -6.58 2.38
CA PRO A 124 -14.22 -6.57 3.80
C PRO A 124 -13.20 -5.48 4.17
N THR A 125 -12.27 -5.16 3.28
CA THR A 125 -11.25 -4.12 3.50
C THR A 125 -11.87 -2.73 3.56
N VAL A 126 -12.75 -2.38 2.61
CA VAL A 126 -13.45 -1.08 2.61
C VAL A 126 -14.38 -0.96 3.80
N SER A 127 -15.09 -2.03 4.14
CA SER A 127 -15.99 -2.07 5.30
C SER A 127 -15.26 -1.91 6.64
N GLN A 128 -14.05 -2.46 6.77
CA GLN A 128 -13.21 -2.25 7.95
C GLN A 128 -12.73 -0.80 8.05
N ILE A 129 -12.24 -0.21 6.95
CA ILE A 129 -11.80 1.19 6.90
C ILE A 129 -12.98 2.13 7.24
N ALA A 130 -14.14 1.90 6.63
CA ALA A 130 -15.36 2.68 6.88
C ALA A 130 -15.80 2.57 8.35
N SER A 131 -15.83 1.35 8.90
CA SER A 131 -16.22 1.14 10.31
C SER A 131 -15.26 1.79 11.29
N ALA A 132 -13.95 1.68 11.06
CA ALA A 132 -12.93 2.27 11.92
C ALA A 132 -13.02 3.79 11.92
N ALA A 133 -13.14 4.40 10.73
CA ALA A 133 -13.24 5.84 10.61
C ALA A 133 -14.57 6.39 11.18
N LEU A 134 -15.69 5.70 10.98
CA LEU A 134 -16.97 6.07 11.59
C LEU A 134 -16.89 6.01 13.12
N LYS A 135 -16.32 4.93 13.68
CA LYS A 135 -16.11 4.79 15.13
C LYS A 135 -15.19 5.88 15.69
N GLN A 136 -14.10 6.21 14.99
CA GLN A 136 -13.18 7.26 15.41
C GLN A 136 -13.87 8.63 15.45
N ILE A 137 -14.60 9.01 14.39
CA ILE A 137 -15.27 10.32 14.33
C ILE A 137 -16.37 10.41 15.40
N ILE A 138 -17.14 9.34 15.60
CA ILE A 138 -18.14 9.29 16.67
C ILE A 138 -17.48 9.37 18.05
N GLY A 139 -16.35 8.68 18.26
CA GLY A 139 -15.58 8.72 19.50
C GLY A 139 -14.95 10.09 19.80
N GLU A 140 -14.41 10.77 18.79
CA GLU A 140 -13.86 12.12 18.97
C GLU A 140 -14.93 13.13 19.38
N ILE A 141 -16.13 13.01 18.77
CA ILE A 141 -17.25 13.90 19.08
C ILE A 141 -17.82 13.57 20.46
N SER A 142 -17.94 12.30 20.83
CA SER A 142 -18.42 11.91 22.16
C SER A 142 -17.48 12.41 23.26
N VAL A 143 -16.15 12.28 23.08
CA VAL A 143 -15.14 12.79 24.02
C VAL A 143 -15.12 14.33 24.05
N GLY A 144 -15.24 14.98 22.90
CA GLY A 144 -15.29 16.44 22.80
C GLY A 144 -16.50 17.04 23.50
N MET A 145 -17.67 16.40 23.37
CA MET A 145 -18.89 16.81 24.05
C MET A 145 -18.83 16.51 25.56
N ALA A 146 -18.31 15.35 25.98
CA ALA A 146 -18.15 15.02 27.40
C ALA A 146 -17.29 16.06 28.15
N LYS A 147 -16.21 16.55 27.53
CA LYS A 147 -15.38 17.63 28.10
C LYS A 147 -16.08 18.97 28.22
N GLN A 148 -17.12 19.22 27.41
CA GLN A 148 -17.84 20.49 27.39
C GLN A 148 -18.93 20.57 28.47
N PHE A 149 -19.50 19.43 28.87
CA PHE A 149 -20.54 19.35 29.90
C PHE A 149 -20.01 19.01 31.30
N THR A 150 -18.84 18.38 31.41
CA THR A 150 -18.27 18.00 32.70
C THR A 150 -16.76 18.33 32.76
N PRO A 151 -16.32 19.35 33.51
CA PRO A 151 -14.92 19.80 33.55
C PRO A 151 -13.91 18.80 34.12
N ASN A 152 -14.36 17.69 34.71
CA ASN A 152 -13.55 16.74 35.48
C ASN A 152 -13.40 15.35 34.84
N VAL A 153 -13.72 15.18 33.55
CA VAL A 153 -13.45 13.92 32.82
C VAL A 153 -12.00 13.93 32.35
N ILE A 154 -11.13 13.33 33.16
CA ILE A 154 -9.69 13.20 32.91
C ILE A 154 -9.45 11.99 31.99
N GLY A 155 -9.65 12.23 30.71
CA GLY A 155 -9.01 11.45 29.65
C GLY A 155 -9.70 10.13 29.25
N PRO A 156 -9.18 9.50 28.18
CA PRO A 156 -9.81 8.35 27.54
C PRO A 156 -9.70 7.03 28.35
N GLY A 157 -8.91 7.01 29.43
CA GLY A 157 -8.57 5.78 30.16
C GLY A 157 -9.72 5.06 30.86
N ASP A 158 -10.83 5.74 31.18
CA ASP A 158 -11.98 5.10 31.82
C ASP A 158 -13.08 4.67 30.83
N ILE A 159 -12.97 5.03 29.53
CA ILE A 159 -13.99 4.68 28.51
C ILE A 159 -13.45 4.38 27.10
N VAL A 160 -12.13 4.39 26.81
CA VAL A 160 -11.42 3.79 25.65
C VAL A 160 -9.98 4.37 25.56
N GLU A 161 -8.96 3.54 25.76
CA GLU A 161 -7.57 3.88 25.44
C GLU A 161 -7.32 3.77 23.94
N ILE A 162 -7.32 4.89 23.21
CA ILE A 162 -6.62 4.97 21.91
C ILE A 162 -5.99 6.36 21.79
N ALA A 163 -4.70 6.42 22.14
CA ALA A 163 -3.81 7.45 21.64
C ALA A 163 -3.40 7.07 20.21
N GLU A 164 -3.98 7.72 19.20
CA GLU A 164 -3.29 7.80 17.91
C GLU A 164 -3.59 9.12 17.20
N LYS A 165 -2.69 10.08 17.42
CA LYS A 165 -2.60 11.29 16.61
C LYS A 165 -1.95 10.91 15.27
N SER A 166 -2.74 10.40 14.34
CA SER A 166 -2.30 10.30 12.95
C SER A 166 -2.34 11.70 12.31
N VAL A 167 -1.24 12.42 12.47
CA VAL A 167 -0.95 13.64 11.70
C VAL A 167 -0.95 13.25 10.22
N THR A 168 -1.72 14.00 9.43
CA THR A 168 -1.91 13.97 7.97
C THR A 168 -0.77 13.28 7.22
N SER A 169 -0.81 11.95 7.18
CA SER A 169 0.06 11.18 6.30
C SER A 169 -0.36 11.51 4.89
N HIS A 170 0.62 11.79 4.04
CA HIS A 170 0.40 12.17 2.65
C HIS A 170 -0.57 11.17 2.01
N LYS A 171 -1.39 11.60 1.05
CA LYS A 171 -2.24 10.72 0.24
C LYS A 171 -1.34 9.72 -0.52
N LEU A 172 -0.89 8.68 0.18
CA LEU A 172 -0.07 7.61 -0.34
C LEU A 172 -1.01 6.79 -1.18
N ARG A 173 -0.83 6.90 -2.48
CA ARG A 173 -1.58 6.08 -3.43
C ARG A 173 -1.12 4.65 -3.19
N TYR A 174 -2.01 3.68 -3.40
CA TYR A 174 -1.66 2.26 -3.30
C TYR A 174 -0.39 1.90 -4.08
N ILE A 175 -0.18 2.58 -5.21
CA ILE A 175 1.02 2.43 -6.04
C ILE A 175 2.32 2.84 -5.36
N ASP A 176 2.28 3.80 -4.44
CA ASP A 176 3.44 4.34 -3.73
C ASP A 176 4.02 3.30 -2.75
N TYR A 177 3.19 2.37 -2.26
CA TYR A 177 3.60 1.24 -1.43
C TYR A 177 4.00 0.01 -2.23
N MET A 178 3.26 -0.25 -3.32
CA MET A 178 3.41 -1.50 -4.04
C MET A 178 4.67 -1.53 -4.92
N VAL A 179 5.03 -0.43 -5.57
CA VAL A 179 6.20 -0.39 -6.46
C VAL A 179 7.50 -0.71 -5.72
N PRO A 180 7.80 -0.13 -4.53
CA PRO A 180 8.95 -0.56 -3.72
C PRO A 180 8.90 -2.05 -3.34
N GLY A 181 7.71 -2.59 -3.04
CA GLY A 181 7.55 -4.01 -2.72
C GLY A 181 7.88 -4.92 -3.91
N ILE A 182 7.36 -4.59 -5.11
CA ILE A 182 7.66 -5.34 -6.33
C ILE A 182 9.14 -5.19 -6.69
N LEU A 183 9.72 -4.01 -6.55
CA LEU A 183 11.16 -3.76 -6.72
C LEU A 183 11.99 -4.68 -5.80
N ALA A 184 11.72 -4.68 -4.50
CA ALA A 184 12.46 -5.50 -3.53
C ALA A 184 12.33 -7.00 -3.84
N MET A 185 11.11 -7.47 -4.11
CA MET A 185 10.84 -8.87 -4.44
C MET A 185 11.57 -9.29 -5.73
N THR A 186 11.61 -8.42 -6.73
CA THR A 186 12.21 -8.74 -8.03
C THR A 186 13.72 -8.70 -7.98
N LEU A 187 14.32 -7.78 -7.24
CA LEU A 187 15.76 -7.77 -6.95
C LEU A 187 16.16 -9.03 -6.18
N MET A 188 15.40 -9.42 -5.15
CA MET A 188 15.66 -10.62 -4.35
C MET A 188 15.58 -11.89 -5.20
N THR A 189 14.48 -12.06 -5.95
CA THR A 189 14.27 -13.25 -6.79
C THR A 189 15.25 -13.31 -7.95
N SER A 190 15.61 -12.18 -8.56
CA SER A 190 16.59 -12.13 -9.64
C SER A 190 18.01 -12.46 -9.14
N GLY A 191 18.40 -11.94 -7.97
CA GLY A 191 19.67 -12.27 -7.35
C GLY A 191 19.75 -13.75 -6.96
N MET A 192 18.70 -14.27 -6.31
CA MET A 192 18.65 -15.64 -5.83
C MET A 192 18.58 -16.66 -6.98
N LEU A 193 17.59 -16.54 -7.87
CA LEU A 193 17.38 -17.49 -8.96
C LEU A 193 18.36 -17.27 -10.10
N GLY A 194 18.67 -16.01 -10.46
CA GLY A 194 19.54 -15.69 -11.59
C GLY A 194 20.96 -16.19 -11.40
N LEU A 195 21.59 -15.91 -10.24
CA LEU A 195 22.94 -16.41 -9.96
C LEU A 195 22.96 -17.93 -9.79
N SER A 196 21.98 -18.50 -9.10
CA SER A 196 21.92 -19.95 -8.87
C SER A 196 21.78 -20.72 -10.19
N LEU A 197 20.84 -20.32 -11.04
CA LEU A 197 20.61 -20.96 -12.33
C LEU A 197 21.79 -20.71 -13.28
N SER A 198 22.33 -19.50 -13.35
CA SER A 198 23.53 -19.22 -14.15
C SER A 198 24.71 -20.10 -13.71
N PHE A 199 24.91 -20.28 -12.41
CA PHE A 199 25.98 -21.12 -11.88
C PHE A 199 25.80 -22.60 -12.23
N VAL A 200 24.58 -23.13 -12.07
CA VAL A 200 24.24 -24.52 -12.45
C VAL A 200 24.44 -24.73 -13.94
N GLN A 201 23.90 -23.84 -14.78
CA GLN A 201 24.06 -23.92 -16.24
C GLN A 201 25.54 -23.84 -16.65
N ASN A 202 26.32 -22.95 -16.03
CA ASN A 202 27.75 -22.84 -16.32
C ASN A 202 28.54 -24.09 -15.88
N ARG A 203 28.07 -24.78 -14.84
CA ARG A 203 28.62 -26.07 -14.41
C ARG A 203 28.30 -27.17 -15.41
N GLU A 204 27.05 -27.26 -15.87
CA GLU A 204 26.59 -28.23 -16.88
C GLU A 204 27.27 -28.02 -18.24
N LYS A 205 27.38 -26.77 -18.70
CA LYS A 205 28.06 -26.39 -19.97
C LYS A 205 29.59 -26.55 -19.91
N GLY A 206 30.13 -27.02 -18.78
CA GLY A 206 31.56 -27.22 -18.56
C GLY A 206 32.40 -25.94 -18.53
N VAL A 207 31.77 -24.77 -18.41
CA VAL A 207 32.47 -23.46 -18.37
C VAL A 207 33.41 -23.41 -17.18
N LEU A 208 32.96 -23.86 -16.00
CA LEU A 208 33.79 -23.92 -14.80
C LEU A 208 34.99 -24.87 -14.96
N ARG A 209 34.85 -25.99 -15.68
CA ARG A 209 35.97 -26.92 -15.96
C ARG A 209 37.01 -26.27 -16.86
N ARG A 210 36.58 -25.57 -17.91
CA ARG A 210 37.47 -24.83 -18.83
C ARG A 210 38.24 -23.71 -18.13
N ILE A 211 37.59 -22.99 -17.20
CA ILE A 211 38.24 -21.92 -16.43
C ILE A 211 39.32 -22.49 -15.51
N LYS A 212 39.06 -23.61 -14.83
CA LYS A 212 40.06 -24.29 -13.97
C LYS A 212 41.30 -24.76 -14.73
N ALA A 213 41.16 -25.09 -16.01
CA ALA A 213 42.28 -25.51 -16.87
C ALA A 213 43.06 -24.32 -17.48
N SER A 214 42.60 -23.09 -17.28
CA SER A 214 43.25 -21.87 -17.79
C SER A 214 44.10 -21.20 -16.70
N PRO A 215 45.05 -20.32 -17.05
CA PRO A 215 45.84 -19.56 -16.06
C PRO A 215 45.02 -18.49 -15.29
N LEU A 216 43.68 -18.55 -15.34
CA LEU A 216 42.79 -17.58 -14.72
C LEU A 216 42.24 -18.11 -13.39
N PRO A 217 42.38 -17.36 -12.29
CA PRO A 217 41.91 -17.82 -10.97
C PRO A 217 40.38 -17.83 -10.91
N LEU A 218 39.81 -18.91 -10.36
CA LEU A 218 38.35 -19.10 -10.24
C LEU A 218 37.66 -18.02 -9.40
N SER A 219 38.34 -17.49 -8.38
CA SER A 219 37.84 -16.39 -7.54
C SER A 219 37.53 -15.13 -8.35
N ARG A 220 38.32 -14.83 -9.40
CA ARG A 220 38.05 -13.68 -10.28
C ARG A 220 36.82 -13.89 -11.15
N TYR A 221 36.55 -15.12 -11.57
CA TYR A 221 35.34 -15.45 -12.32
C TYR A 221 34.08 -15.32 -11.45
N ILE A 222 34.12 -15.89 -10.24
CA ILE A 222 33.01 -15.78 -9.29
C ILE A 222 32.77 -14.30 -8.93
N GLY A 223 33.84 -13.56 -8.63
CA GLY A 223 33.74 -12.12 -8.36
C GLY A 223 33.16 -11.32 -9.53
N SER A 224 33.50 -11.66 -10.77
CA SER A 224 32.91 -11.00 -11.93
C SER A 224 31.43 -11.32 -12.13
N GLU A 225 30.99 -12.54 -11.79
CA GLU A 225 29.58 -12.90 -11.90
C GLU A 225 28.73 -12.17 -10.86
N ILE A 226 29.25 -12.04 -9.64
CA ILE A 226 28.61 -11.24 -8.57
C ILE A 226 28.52 -9.77 -8.99
N ILE A 227 29.61 -9.18 -9.51
CA ILE A 227 29.62 -7.79 -9.97
C ILE A 227 28.68 -7.59 -11.17
N ALA A 228 28.62 -8.54 -12.11
CA ALA A 228 27.70 -8.47 -13.24
C ALA A 228 26.23 -8.55 -12.79
N ALA A 229 25.92 -9.45 -11.84
CA ALA A 229 24.57 -9.54 -11.27
C ALA A 229 24.18 -8.28 -10.51
N PHE A 230 25.10 -7.69 -9.73
CA PHE A 230 24.87 -6.42 -9.05
C PHE A 230 24.64 -5.26 -10.04
N MET A 231 25.42 -5.18 -11.12
CA MET A 231 25.18 -4.18 -12.17
C MET A 231 23.84 -4.38 -12.87
N LEU A 232 23.43 -5.62 -13.10
CA LEU A 232 22.12 -5.94 -13.69
C LEU A 232 20.98 -5.57 -12.75
N SER A 233 21.08 -5.88 -11.45
CA SER A 233 20.06 -5.53 -10.46
C SER A 233 19.94 -4.02 -10.29
N LEU A 234 21.06 -3.29 -10.29
CA LEU A 234 21.07 -1.83 -10.26
C LEU A 234 20.39 -1.24 -11.51
N MET A 235 20.72 -1.76 -12.71
CA MET A 235 20.08 -1.34 -13.96
C MET A 235 18.57 -1.66 -13.97
N GLN A 236 18.18 -2.82 -13.45
CA GLN A 236 16.80 -3.25 -13.28
C GLN A 236 16.02 -2.30 -12.37
N ALA A 237 16.57 -1.94 -11.21
CA ALA A 237 15.95 -1.00 -10.28
C ALA A 237 15.79 0.39 -10.92
N ILE A 238 16.81 0.90 -11.61
CA ILE A 238 16.74 2.20 -12.30
C ILE A 238 15.62 2.20 -13.34
N VAL A 239 15.53 1.16 -14.17
CA VAL A 239 14.47 1.05 -15.19
C VAL A 239 13.08 1.03 -14.54
N MET A 240 12.90 0.25 -13.48
CA MET A 240 11.60 0.16 -12.79
C MET A 240 11.23 1.47 -12.07
N LEU A 241 12.18 2.15 -11.45
CA LEU A 241 11.96 3.47 -10.84
C LEU A 241 11.59 4.52 -11.90
N LEU A 242 12.27 4.52 -13.04
CA LEU A 242 11.93 5.40 -14.17
C LEU A 242 10.51 5.15 -14.68
N VAL A 243 10.11 3.88 -14.82
CA VAL A 243 8.74 3.54 -15.25
C VAL A 243 7.72 3.97 -14.18
N GLY A 244 7.99 3.72 -12.90
CA GLY A 244 7.15 4.18 -11.79
C GLY A 244 6.98 5.71 -11.78
N TRP A 245 8.05 6.45 -12.08
CA TRP A 245 8.03 7.89 -12.14
C TRP A 245 7.28 8.43 -13.38
N VAL A 246 7.60 7.96 -14.59
CA VAL A 246 7.03 8.47 -15.84
C VAL A 246 5.58 8.05 -16.01
N VAL A 247 5.27 6.76 -15.84
CA VAL A 247 3.95 6.21 -16.14
C VAL A 247 2.96 6.54 -15.04
N PHE A 248 3.38 6.40 -13.78
CA PHE A 248 2.47 6.54 -12.63
C PHE A 248 2.56 7.89 -11.93
N LYS A 249 3.42 8.80 -12.40
CA LYS A 249 3.68 10.10 -11.74
C LYS A 249 3.90 9.91 -10.24
N MET A 250 4.61 8.84 -9.88
CA MET A 250 4.93 8.54 -8.49
C MET A 250 5.74 9.71 -7.94
N ARG A 251 5.26 10.32 -6.84
CA ARG A 251 6.03 11.33 -6.13
C ARG A 251 7.01 10.59 -5.23
N ILE A 252 8.24 10.46 -5.71
CA ILE A 252 9.34 9.95 -4.91
C ILE A 252 9.61 10.98 -3.81
N HIS A 253 9.14 10.72 -2.59
CA HIS A 253 9.44 11.53 -1.41
C HIS A 253 10.74 11.00 -0.80
N GLY A 254 11.88 11.54 -1.24
CA GLY A 254 13.21 11.17 -0.77
C GLY A 254 14.33 11.78 -1.61
N ASN A 255 15.53 11.87 -1.06
CA ASN A 255 16.71 12.24 -1.84
C ASN A 255 17.08 11.07 -2.76
N TRP A 256 17.24 11.34 -4.06
CA TRP A 256 17.61 10.36 -5.08
C TRP A 256 18.89 9.60 -4.73
N LEU A 257 19.79 10.25 -3.97
CA LEU A 257 21.04 9.65 -3.49
C LEU A 257 20.81 8.50 -2.48
N TYR A 258 19.80 8.60 -1.61
CA TYR A 258 19.51 7.55 -0.62
C TYR A 258 18.88 6.32 -1.27
N MET A 259 18.10 6.48 -2.35
CA MET A 259 17.60 5.34 -3.13
C MET A 259 18.71 4.57 -3.82
N ALA A 260 19.72 5.26 -4.35
CA ALA A 260 20.88 4.62 -4.99
C ALA A 260 21.78 3.85 -4.00
N PHE A 261 21.65 4.09 -2.68
CA PHE A 261 22.40 3.40 -1.64
C PHE A 261 21.66 2.17 -1.09
N ILE A 262 20.35 2.08 -1.28
CA ILE A 262 19.50 0.95 -0.84
C ILE A 262 19.47 -0.17 -1.90
N VAL A 263 19.66 0.18 -3.18
CA VAL A 263 19.79 -0.76 -4.31
C VAL A 263 21.23 -1.24 -4.45
#